data_AF-A0A926WWR8-F1
#
_entry.id   AF-A0A926WWR8-F1
#
_cell.length_a   1.000
_cell.length_b   1.000
_cell.length_c   1.000
_cell.angle_alpha   90.00
_cell.angle_beta   90.00
_cell.angle_gamma   90.00
#
_symmetry.space_group_name_H-M   'P 1'
#
loop_
_entity.id
_entity.type
_entity.pdbx_description
1 polymer ?
#
loop_
_entity_poly.entity_id
_entity_poly.type
_entity_poly.pdbx_seq_one_letter_code
_entity_poly.pdbx_strand_id
1 'polypeptide(L)' 'MQEQNCPKCDGEMDTGKLGIENVMYFSNWQKNFFKAGTLIDKARACTNCGFVELYLDPEVLKQKIQANQ' A
#
# COMPACT_ATOMS: atom_id res chain seq x y z
N MET A 1 -0.12 -7.47 19.33
CA MET A 1 -0.32 -6.79 18.04
C MET A 1 -1.24 -5.62 18.32
N GLN A 2 -0.79 -4.37 18.15
CA GLN A 2 -1.70 -3.23 18.23
C GLN A 2 -2.45 -3.16 16.90
N GLU A 3 -3.71 -3.55 16.90
CA GLU A 3 -4.63 -3.27 15.80
C GLU A 3 -4.78 -1.75 15.72
N GLN A 4 -4.10 -1.13 14.75
CA GLN A 4 -4.16 0.33 14.62
C GLN A 4 -5.55 0.72 14.10
N ASN A 5 -6.25 1.58 14.83
CA ASN A 5 -7.53 2.14 14.42
C ASN A 5 -7.42 2.96 13.13
N CYS A 6 -8.56 3.26 12.52
CA CYS A 6 -8.63 4.09 11.32
C CYS A 6 -8.04 5.49 11.56
N PRO A 7 -7.04 5.94 10.77
CA PRO A 7 -6.42 7.25 10.98
C PRO A 7 -7.35 8.43 10.67
N LYS A 8 -8.50 8.19 10.02
CA LYS A 8 -9.48 9.22 9.65
C LYS A 8 -10.58 9.42 10.69
N CYS A 9 -11.00 8.36 11.38
CA CYS A 9 -12.16 8.40 12.27
C CYS A 9 -12.00 7.62 13.57
N ASP A 10 -10.82 7.05 13.82
CA ASP A 10 -10.48 6.19 14.95
C ASP A 10 -11.35 4.91 15.09
N GLY A 11 -12.12 4.58 14.04
CA GLY A 11 -12.95 3.38 13.99
C GLY A 11 -12.18 2.09 13.72
N GLU A 12 -12.84 0.96 13.96
CA GLU A 12 -12.31 -0.38 13.70
C GLU A 12 -11.95 -0.58 12.22
N MET A 13 -10.90 -1.37 11.98
CA MET A 13 -10.43 -1.69 10.64
C MET A 13 -10.33 -3.21 10.46
N ASP A 14 -10.99 -3.70 9.42
CA ASP A 14 -10.90 -5.08 8.97
C ASP A 14 -9.67 -5.28 8.07
N THR A 15 -9.05 -6.45 8.15
CA THR A 15 -7.89 -6.81 7.32
C THR A 15 -8.34 -7.71 6.18
N GLY A 16 -8.05 -7.29 4.95
CA GLY A 16 -8.50 -7.98 3.75
C GLY A 16 -7.44 -8.06 2.66
N LYS A 17 -7.88 -8.50 1.49
CA LYS A 17 -7.09 -8.56 0.25
C LYS A 17 -7.82 -7.81 -0.86
N LEU A 18 -7.07 -7.30 -1.82
CA LEU A 18 -7.64 -6.70 -3.02
C LEU A 18 -8.20 -7.80 -3.92
N GLY A 19 -9.42 -7.61 -4.44
CA GLY A 19 -10.06 -8.53 -5.38
C GLY A 19 -9.61 -8.35 -6.84
N ILE A 20 -8.69 -7.41 -7.10
CA ILE A 20 -8.16 -7.10 -8.42
C ILE A 20 -6.71 -7.57 -8.45
N GLU A 21 -6.36 -8.36 -9.45
CA GLU A 21 -4.98 -8.74 -9.70
C GLU A 21 -4.18 -7.54 -10.21
N ASN A 22 -2.93 -7.38 -9.76
CA ASN A 22 -1.96 -6.39 -10.23
C ASN A 22 -2.22 -4.92 -9.86
N VAL A 23 -2.79 -4.63 -8.69
CA VAL A 23 -2.78 -3.25 -8.17
C VAL A 23 -1.34 -2.84 -7.86
N MET A 24 -0.87 -1.78 -8.51
CA MET A 24 0.52 -1.31 -8.42
C MET A 24 0.61 0.14 -7.93
N TYR A 25 1.56 0.37 -7.03
CA TYR A 25 2.02 1.69 -6.64
C TYR A 25 3.23 2.12 -7.49
N PHE A 26 3.21 3.34 -8.03
CA PHE A 26 4.34 3.92 -8.75
C PHE A 26 4.94 5.07 -7.94
N SER A 27 6.18 4.89 -7.48
CA SER A 27 6.86 5.91 -6.69
C SER A 27 7.33 7.08 -7.57
N ASN A 28 7.14 8.30 -7.09
CA ASN A 28 7.72 9.50 -7.71
C ASN A 28 9.22 9.67 -7.43
N TRP A 29 9.79 8.85 -6.56
CA TRP A 29 11.23 8.88 -6.29
C TRP A 29 12.05 8.08 -7.31
N GLN A 30 11.38 7.33 -8.18
CA GLN A 30 12.01 6.71 -9.34
C GLN A 30 12.32 7.81 -10.37
N LYS A 31 13.58 7.92 -10.77
CA LYS A 31 14.08 8.99 -11.65
C LYS A 31 14.05 8.63 -13.14
N ASN A 32 13.82 7.37 -13.47
CA ASN A 32 13.79 6.88 -14.84
C ASN A 32 12.49 7.25 -15.57
N PHE A 33 12.58 7.32 -16.91
CA PHE A 33 11.43 7.54 -17.79
C PHE A 33 10.36 6.43 -17.65
N PHE A 34 10.80 5.19 -17.42
CA PHE A 34 9.92 4.05 -17.14
C PHE A 34 9.92 3.75 -15.64
N LYS A 35 8.76 3.94 -14.99
CA LYS A 35 8.57 3.63 -13.57
C LYS A 35 8.19 2.16 -13.38
N ALA A 36 8.87 1.48 -12.48
CA ALA A 36 8.55 0.12 -12.04
C ALA A 36 7.49 0.16 -10.93
N GLY A 37 6.32 -0.44 -11.18
CA GLY A 37 5.25 -0.52 -10.18
C GLY A 37 5.55 -1.53 -9.08
N THR A 38 5.25 -1.19 -7.83
CA THR A 38 5.30 -2.10 -6.67
C THR A 38 3.93 -2.70 -6.42
N LEU A 39 3.82 -4.03 -6.37
CA LEU A 39 2.55 -4.72 -6.12
C LEU A 39 2.06 -4.46 -4.69
N ILE A 40 0.76 -4.22 -4.58
CA ILE A 40 0.04 -4.10 -3.30
C ILE A 40 -0.62 -5.46 -3.04
N ASP A 41 -0.26 -6.12 -1.95
CA ASP A 41 -0.72 -7.47 -1.61
C ASP A 41 -1.59 -7.51 -0.34
N LYS A 42 -1.62 -6.42 0.44
CA LYS A 42 -2.36 -6.31 1.69
C LYS A 42 -3.11 -5.00 1.79
N ALA A 43 -4.32 -5.06 2.36
CA ALA A 43 -5.16 -3.90 2.59
C ALA A 43 -5.89 -4.01 3.93
N ARG A 44 -6.22 -2.86 4.51
CA ARG A 44 -7.15 -2.75 5.64
C ARG A 44 -8.24 -1.75 5.29
N ALA A 45 -9.48 -2.04 5.68
CA ALA A 45 -10.61 -1.17 5.41
C ALA A 45 -11.32 -0.81 6.72
N CYS A 46 -11.58 0.48 6.92
CA CYS A 46 -12.38 0.94 8.04
C CYS A 46 -13.86 0.61 7.81
N THR A 47 -14.45 -0.11 8.75
CA THR A 47 -15.86 -0.54 8.70
C THR A 47 -16.83 0.62 8.94
N ASN A 48 -16.35 1.74 9.49
CA ASN A 48 -17.17 2.91 9.82
C ASN A 48 -17.17 3.98 8.72
N CYS A 49 -16.00 4.41 8.24
CA CYS A 49 -15.90 5.54 7.30
C CYS A 49 -15.42 5.16 5.88
N GLY A 50 -15.18 3.87 5.61
CA GLY A 50 -14.74 3.39 4.30
C GLY A 50 -13.31 3.75 3.91
N PHE A 51 -12.51 4.28 4.83
CA PHE A 51 -11.08 4.52 4.59
C PHE A 51 -10.35 3.20 4.32
N VAL A 52 -9.56 3.15 3.25
CA VAL A 52 -8.75 1.97 2.90
C VAL A 52 -7.28 2.33 3.01
N GLU A 53 -6.54 1.52 3.75
CA GLU A 53 -5.09 1.56 3.84
C GLU A 53 -4.48 0.42 3.04
N LEU A 54 -3.52 0.74 2.18
CA LEU A 54 -2.84 -0.22 1.32
C LEU A 54 -1.38 -0.38 1.76
N TYR A 55 -0.92 -1.61 1.80
CA TYR A 55 0.41 -1.96 2.28
C TYR A 55 1.28 -2.43 1.12
N LEU A 56 2.53 -1.99 1.15
CA LEU A 56 3.58 -2.40 0.23
C LEU A 56 4.65 -3.15 1.02
N ASP A 57 5.29 -4.13 0.39
CA ASP A 57 6.53 -4.69 0.93
C ASP A 57 7.61 -3.59 0.92
N PRO A 58 8.15 -3.20 2.08
CA PRO A 58 9.11 -2.11 2.17
C PRO A 58 10.46 -2.45 1.53
N GLU A 59 10.87 -3.72 1.53
CA GLU A 59 12.12 -4.15 0.91
C GLU A 59 12.00 -4.12 -0.62
N VAL A 60 10.88 -4.61 -1.17
CA VAL A 60 10.60 -4.51 -2.62
C VAL A 60 10.48 -3.05 -3.05
N LEU A 61 9.83 -2.20 -2.25
CA LEU A 61 9.71 -0.78 -2.54
C LEU A 61 11.07 -0.08 -2.58
N LYS A 62 11.93 -0.31 -1.57
CA LYS A 62 13.29 0.25 -1.52
C LYS A 62 14.11 -0.22 -2.71
N GLN A 63 14.08 -1.52 -3.02
CA GLN A 63 14.78 -2.09 -4.18
C GLN A 63 14.31 -1.42 -5.48
N LYS A 64 13.01 -1.21 -5.69
CA LYS A 64 12.50 -0.53 -6.90
C LYS A 64 12.85 0.95 -6.95
N ILE A 65 13.03 1.61 -5.82
CA ILE A 65 13.51 3.00 -5.79
C ILE A 65 15.03 3.06 -6.06
N GLN A 66 15.82 2.12 -5.51
CA GLN A 66 17.28 2.11 -5.58
C GLN A 66 17.84 1.50 -6.86
N ALA A 67 17.25 0.41 -7.37
CA ALA A 67 17.63 -0.23 -8.62
C ALA A 67 17.38 0.66 -9.86
N ASN A 68 16.77 1.83 -9.64
CA ASN A 68 16.46 2.85 -10.63
C ASN A 68 17.19 4.18 -10.35
N GLN A 69 18.29 4.15 -9.58
CA GLN A 69 19.29 5.22 -9.50
C GLN A 69 20.45 4.93 -10.45
#